data_AF-A0A3B0PZG4-F1
#
_entry.id   AF-A0A3B0PZG4-F1
#
_cell.length_a   1.000
_cell.length_b   1.000
_cell.length_c   1.000
_cell.angle_alpha   90.00
_cell.angle_beta   90.00
_cell.angle_gamma   90.00
#
_symmetry.space_group_name_H-M   'P 1'
#
loop_
_entity.id
_entity.type
_entity.pdbx_description
1 polymer ?
#
loop_
_entity_poly.entity_id
_entity_poly.type
_entity_poly.pdbx_seq_one_letter_code
_entity_poly.pdbx_strand_id
1 'polypeptide(L)'
;MEYREVIEILKKAVAEGVEFEVKDIHFGMDLKSEHERYICEKVFKRPVFVINYPKDVKAFYMKLNDDNQTVAATDLLAPGIGEICGGSQREDSYNKLLTRCLELDIDPEFNNLQW
;
A
#
# COMPACT_ATOMS: atom_id res chain seq x y z
N MET A 1 -9.36 6.51 0.18
CA MET A 1 -9.00 6.69 1.60
C MET A 1 -7.50 6.56 1.70
N GLU A 2 -6.85 7.43 2.45
CA GLU A 2 -5.39 7.39 2.62
C GLU A 2 -4.97 6.14 3.40
N TYR A 3 -3.86 5.50 3.01
CA TYR A 3 -3.26 4.40 3.77
C TYR A 3 -3.01 4.78 5.24
N ARG A 4 -2.58 6.02 5.51
CA ARG A 4 -2.37 6.53 6.87
C ARG A 4 -3.65 6.46 7.71
N GLU A 5 -4.79 6.77 7.12
CA GLU A 5 -6.09 6.66 7.81
C GLU A 5 -6.44 5.20 8.10
N VAL A 6 -6.14 4.28 7.17
CA VAL A 6 -6.31 2.83 7.40
C VAL A 6 -5.53 2.38 8.63
N ILE A 7 -4.26 2.77 8.75
CA ILE A 7 -3.42 2.42 9.90
C ILE A 7 -4.02 2.92 11.21
N GLU A 8 -4.51 4.16 11.28
CA GLU A 8 -5.12 4.69 12.50
C GLU A 8 -6.44 3.98 12.85
N ILE A 9 -7.25 3.61 11.85
CA ILE A 9 -8.46 2.81 12.04
C ILE A 9 -8.11 1.43 12.62
N LEU A 10 -7.09 0.77 12.08
CA LEU A 10 -6.67 -0.57 12.52
C LEU A 10 -6.07 -0.53 13.93
N LYS A 11 -5.23 0.47 14.26
CA LYS A 11 -4.71 0.66 15.62
C LYS A 11 -5.84 0.83 16.63
N LYS A 12 -6.85 1.64 16.28
CA LYS A 12 -8.02 1.85 17.12
C LYS A 12 -8.82 0.55 17.31
N ALA A 13 -9.01 -0.22 16.24
CA ALA A 13 -9.67 -1.52 16.30
C ALA A 13 -8.96 -2.48 17.27
N VAL A 14 -7.64 -2.58 17.20
CA VAL A 14 -6.83 -3.39 18.14
C VAL A 14 -7.00 -2.90 19.58
N ALA A 15 -6.97 -1.59 19.81
CA ALA A 15 -7.20 -1.01 21.14
C ALA A 15 -8.61 -1.27 21.70
N GLU A 16 -9.60 -1.45 20.82
CA GLU A 16 -10.99 -1.81 21.16
C GLU A 16 -11.20 -3.34 21.27
N GLY A 17 -10.14 -4.13 21.13
CA GLY A 17 -10.17 -5.59 21.32
C GLY A 17 -10.45 -6.40 20.05
N VAL A 18 -10.31 -5.80 18.87
CA VAL A 18 -10.31 -6.57 17.61
C VAL A 18 -8.99 -7.33 17.51
N GLU A 19 -9.11 -8.64 17.33
CA GLU A 19 -7.98 -9.55 17.23
C GLU A 19 -7.66 -9.79 15.75
N PHE A 20 -6.47 -9.34 15.33
CA PHE A 20 -5.84 -9.68 14.06
C PHE A 20 -4.71 -10.70 14.30
N GLU A 21 -4.40 -11.54 13.32
CA GLU A 21 -3.21 -12.40 13.31
C GLU A 21 -1.95 -11.55 13.36
N VAL A 22 -1.88 -10.47 12.58
CA VAL A 22 -0.78 -9.48 12.60
C VAL A 22 -1.19 -8.25 13.41
N LYS A 23 -0.78 -8.21 14.68
CA LYS A 23 -1.19 -7.17 15.63
C LYS A 23 -0.33 -5.91 15.63
N ASP A 24 0.88 -5.99 15.10
CA ASP A 24 1.79 -4.85 15.06
C ASP A 24 1.38 -3.89 13.95
N ILE A 25 0.40 -3.04 14.25
CA ILE A 25 -0.15 -2.06 13.31
C ILE A 25 0.70 -0.78 13.33
N HIS A 26 1.53 -0.59 12.31
CA HIS A 26 2.38 0.59 12.15
C HIS A 26 2.45 1.08 10.70
N PHE A 27 2.80 2.35 10.52
CA PHE A 27 3.03 2.90 9.18
C PHE A 27 4.25 2.22 8.55
N GLY A 28 4.10 1.74 7.31
CA GLY A 28 5.15 0.99 6.63
C GLY A 28 4.92 -0.52 6.65
N MET A 29 3.89 -1.00 7.37
CA MET A 29 3.50 -2.40 7.25
C MET A 29 2.72 -2.66 5.95
N ASP A 30 2.89 -3.85 5.41
CA ASP A 30 2.01 -4.38 4.36
C ASP A 30 0.68 -4.86 4.98
N LEU A 31 -0.44 -4.45 4.39
CA LEU A 31 -1.76 -4.86 4.88
C LEU A 31 -1.98 -6.34 4.57
N LYS A 32 -2.59 -7.06 5.49
CA LYS A 32 -2.96 -8.47 5.29
C LYS A 32 -4.46 -8.54 4.97
N SER A 33 -4.88 -9.63 4.34
CA SER A 33 -6.27 -9.83 3.92
C SER A 33 -7.26 -9.61 5.06
N GLU A 34 -6.91 -9.96 6.31
CA GLU A 34 -7.75 -9.69 7.49
C GLU A 34 -7.96 -8.18 7.75
N HIS A 35 -6.92 -7.35 7.57
CA HIS A 35 -6.99 -5.90 7.73
C HIS A 35 -7.87 -5.29 6.63
N GLU A 36 -7.64 -5.70 5.39
CA GLU A 36 -8.40 -5.23 4.23
C GLU A 36 -9.89 -5.58 4.34
N ARG A 37 -10.17 -6.83 4.71
CA ARG A 37 -11.53 -7.30 4.95
C ARG A 37 -12.17 -6.57 6.12
N TYR A 38 -11.45 -6.30 7.20
CA TYR A 38 -11.99 -5.52 8.31
C TYR A 38 -12.43 -4.11 7.86
N ILE A 39 -11.58 -3.42 7.07
CA ILE A 39 -11.91 -2.11 6.51
C ILE A 39 -13.20 -2.17 5.66
N CYS A 40 -13.32 -3.14 4.75
CA CYS A 40 -14.48 -3.25 3.88
C CYS A 40 -15.74 -3.79 4.56
N GLU A 41 -15.62 -4.77 5.45
CA GLU A 41 -16.76 -5.51 6.03
C GLU A 41 -17.27 -4.88 7.33
N LYS A 42 -16.38 -4.33 8.16
CA LYS A 42 -16.74 -3.82 9.50
C LYS A 42 -16.83 -2.30 9.52
N VAL A 43 -15.86 -1.62 8.92
CA VAL A 43 -15.77 -0.15 8.98
C VAL A 43 -16.69 0.50 7.97
N PHE A 44 -16.52 0.21 6.68
CA PHE A 44 -17.24 0.92 5.62
C PHE A 44 -18.44 0.17 5.05
N LYS A 45 -18.49 -1.16 5.18
CA LYS A 45 -19.57 -2.03 4.67
C LYS A 45 -19.83 -1.86 3.16
N ARG A 46 -18.76 -1.60 2.40
CA ARG A 46 -18.76 -1.38 0.94
C ARG A 46 -17.34 -1.55 0.38
N PRO A 47 -17.17 -1.68 -0.95
CA PRO A 47 -15.85 -1.60 -1.57
C PRO A 47 -15.15 -0.26 -1.29
N VAL A 48 -13.84 -0.28 -1.12
CA VAL A 48 -13.04 0.90 -0.75
C VAL A 48 -11.75 0.93 -1.55
N PHE A 49 -11.43 2.09 -2.13
CA PHE A 49 -10.09 2.37 -2.62
C PHE A 49 -9.22 2.89 -1.48
N VAL A 50 -8.12 2.18 -1.22
CA VAL A 50 -7.03 2.68 -0.38
C VAL A 50 -5.97 3.26 -1.32
N ILE A 51 -5.40 4.41 -0.98
CA ILE A 51 -4.43 5.13 -1.81
C ILE A 51 -3.21 5.56 -1.00
N ASN A 52 -2.13 5.92 -1.71
CA ASN A 52 -0.91 6.51 -1.15
C ASN A 52 -0.20 5.61 -0.13
N TYR A 53 0.14 4.40 -0.58
CA TYR A 53 0.87 3.43 0.24
C TYR A 53 2.33 3.85 0.48
N PRO A 54 2.97 3.36 1.55
CA PRO A 54 4.39 3.61 1.80
C PRO A 54 5.24 3.07 0.65
N LYS A 55 6.26 3.84 0.24
CA LYS A 55 7.12 3.46 -0.88
C LYS A 55 7.86 2.13 -0.65
N ASP A 56 8.17 1.83 0.62
CA ASP A 56 9.04 0.71 1.01
C ASP A 56 8.35 -0.66 0.90
N VAL A 57 7.01 -0.69 0.81
CA VAL A 57 6.21 -1.92 0.64
C VAL A 57 5.58 -2.02 -0.75
N LYS A 58 5.97 -1.16 -1.69
CA LYS A 58 5.44 -1.13 -3.06
C LYS A 58 6.57 -1.13 -4.09
N ALA A 59 6.21 -1.48 -5.33
CA ALA A 59 7.18 -1.66 -6.40
C ALA A 59 7.90 -0.35 -6.80
N PHE A 60 9.13 -0.49 -7.33
CA PHE A 60 10.01 0.63 -7.72
C PHE A 60 9.39 1.59 -8.75
N TYR A 61 8.50 1.08 -9.62
CA TYR A 61 7.91 1.84 -10.73
C TYR A 61 6.75 2.75 -10.31
N MET A 62 6.30 2.68 -9.06
CA MET A 62 5.17 3.49 -8.59
C MET A 62 5.63 4.93 -8.32
N LYS A 63 4.88 5.92 -8.81
CA LYS A 63 5.25 7.34 -8.71
C LYS A 63 5.40 7.79 -7.25
N LEU A 64 6.53 8.40 -6.92
CA LEU A 64 6.80 8.95 -5.60
C LEU A 64 6.00 10.25 -5.38
N ASN A 65 5.22 10.30 -4.31
CA ASN A 65 4.47 11.49 -3.91
C ASN A 65 5.38 12.58 -3.34
N ASP A 66 4.86 13.80 -3.23
CA ASP A 66 5.62 14.97 -2.76
C ASP A 66 6.06 14.86 -1.28
N ASP A 67 5.43 13.96 -0.51
CA ASP A 67 5.85 13.67 0.87
C ASP A 67 7.14 12.82 0.95
N ASN A 68 7.62 12.31 -0.19
CA ASN A 68 8.77 11.40 -0.35
C ASN A 68 8.72 10.12 0.52
N GLN A 69 7.56 9.79 1.08
CA GLN A 69 7.34 8.61 1.92
C GLN A 69 6.35 7.64 1.28
N THR A 70 5.41 8.15 0.50
CA THR A 70 4.35 7.37 -0.14
C THR A 70 4.46 7.38 -1.65
N VAL A 71 3.83 6.41 -2.29
CA VAL A 71 3.71 6.34 -3.75
C VAL A 71 2.24 6.39 -4.15
N ALA A 72 1.96 6.89 -5.35
CA ALA A 72 0.62 7.01 -5.93
C ALA A 72 0.04 5.64 -6.35
N ALA A 73 0.01 4.70 -5.41
CA ALA A 73 -0.62 3.39 -5.50
C ALA A 73 -2.07 3.47 -5.06
N THR A 74 -2.87 2.54 -5.59
CA THR A 74 -4.23 2.29 -5.13
C THR A 74 -4.53 0.80 -5.14
N ASP A 75 -5.21 0.34 -4.09
CA ASP A 75 -5.77 -1.01 -4.04
C ASP A 75 -7.30 -0.89 -3.85
N LEU A 76 -8.06 -1.60 -4.68
CA LEU A 76 -9.52 -1.75 -4.56
C LEU A 76 -9.82 -2.95 -3.68
N LEU A 77 -10.31 -2.67 -2.48
CA LEU A 77 -10.72 -3.67 -1.51
C LEU A 77 -12.22 -3.93 -1.63
N ALA A 78 -12.63 -5.19 -1.47
CA ALA A 78 -14.03 -5.59 -1.48
C ALA A 78 -14.36 -6.57 -0.33
N PRO A 79 -15.60 -6.50 0.19
CA PRO A 79 -16.08 -7.44 1.20
C PRO A 79 -15.93 -8.91 0.78
N GLY A 80 -15.54 -9.78 1.71
CA GLY A 80 -15.38 -11.22 1.52
C GLY A 80 -14.03 -11.64 0.94
N ILE A 81 -13.44 -10.84 0.05
CA ILE A 81 -12.21 -11.19 -0.69
C ILE A 81 -10.99 -10.44 -0.16
N GLY A 82 -11.12 -9.15 0.15
CA GLY A 82 -9.97 -8.25 0.36
C GLY A 82 -9.64 -7.51 -0.94
N GLU A 83 -8.37 -7.37 -1.28
CA GLU A 83 -7.94 -6.76 -2.55
C GLU A 83 -8.49 -7.52 -3.78
N ILE A 84 -9.08 -6.77 -4.72
CA ILE A 84 -9.50 -7.24 -6.05
C ILE A 84 -8.55 -6.73 -7.14
N CYS A 85 -8.07 -5.50 -7.01
CA CYS A 85 -7.26 -4.86 -8.05
C CYS A 85 -6.31 -3.83 -7.42
N GLY A 86 -5.03 -3.99 -7.71
CA GLY A 86 -3.98 -3.02 -7.39
C GLY A 86 -3.52 -2.27 -8.64
N GLY A 87 -3.18 -1.00 -8.47
CA GLY A 87 -2.70 -0.14 -9.53
C GLY A 87 -1.86 1.01 -9.00
N SER A 88 -1.22 1.75 -9.89
CA SER A 88 -0.53 2.99 -9.53
C SER A 88 -0.33 3.89 -10.74
N GLN A 89 -0.15 5.19 -10.47
CA GLN A 89 0.54 6.03 -11.44
C GLN A 89 1.99 5.56 -11.55
N ARG A 90 2.49 5.46 -12.78
CA ARG A 90 3.88 5.08 -13.05
C ARG A 90 4.79 6.29 -12.86
N GLU A 91 5.97 6.06 -12.30
CA GLU A 91 6.98 7.11 -12.16
C GLU A 91 7.46 7.54 -13.55
N ASP A 92 7.23 8.81 -13.87
CA ASP A 92 7.56 9.46 -15.13
C ASP A 92 8.92 10.18 -15.09
N SER A 93 9.51 10.37 -13.91
CA SER A 93 10.87 10.88 -13.79
C SER A 93 11.91 9.76 -13.86
N TYR A 94 12.69 9.75 -14.94
CA TYR A 94 13.81 8.81 -15.12
C TYR A 94 14.75 8.76 -13.90
N ASN A 95 15.13 9.91 -13.36
CA ASN A 95 16.05 9.98 -12.23
C ASN A 95 15.42 9.37 -10.96
N LYS A 96 14.15 9.66 -10.66
CA LYS A 96 13.47 9.07 -9.50
C LYS A 96 13.31 7.57 -9.64
N LEU A 97 12.97 7.11 -10.85
CA LEU A 97 12.83 5.69 -11.17
C LEU A 97 14.16 4.95 -11.00
N LEU A 98 15.25 5.48 -11.57
CA LEU A 98 16.59 4.91 -11.43
C LEU A 98 17.04 4.87 -9.97
N THR A 99 16.83 5.96 -9.22
CA THR A 99 17.11 5.98 -7.78
C THR A 99 16.35 4.89 -7.04
N ARG A 100 15.06 4.68 -7.33
CA ARG A 100 14.27 3.60 -6.71
C ARG A 100 14.73 2.21 -7.11
N CYS A 101 15.17 2.00 -8.35
CA CYS A 101 15.78 0.72 -8.75
C CYS A 101 17.02 0.42 -7.90
N LEU A 102 17.92 1.38 -7.77
CA LEU A 102 19.15 1.23 -6.98
C LEU A 102 18.87 1.04 -5.48
N GLU A 103 17.87 1.74 -4.92
CA GLU A 103 17.43 1.56 -3.52
C GLU A 103 16.91 0.15 -3.23
N LEU A 104 16.44 -0.58 -4.25
CA LEU A 104 15.86 -1.91 -4.14
C LEU A 104 16.76 -3.00 -4.77
N ASP A 105 18.03 -2.69 -5.02
CA ASP A 105 19.01 -3.59 -5.66
C ASP A 105 18.52 -4.18 -7.01
N ILE A 106 17.73 -3.40 -7.75
CA ILE A 106 17.28 -3.75 -9.11
C ILE A 106 18.29 -3.20 -10.10
N ASP A 107 18.98 -4.10 -10.80
CA ASP A 107 19.89 -3.74 -11.89
C ASP A 107 19.12 -3.10 -13.05
N PRO A 108 19.37 -1.81 -13.37
CA PRO A 108 18.67 -1.09 -14.43
C PRO A 108 19.16 -1.46 -15.85
N GLU A 109 20.30 -2.14 -15.98
CA GLU A 109 20.90 -2.52 -17.27
C GLU A 109 20.69 -4.01 -17.60
N PHE A 110 20.64 -4.89 -16.60
CA PHE A 110 20.53 -6.34 -16.80
C PHE A 110 19.07 -6.83 -16.92
N ASN A 111 18.15 -6.21 -16.18
CA ASN A 111 16.73 -6.44 -16.37
C ASN A 111 16.24 -5.40 -17.38
N ASN A 112 15.67 -5.83 -18.51
CA ASN A 112 15.10 -4.98 -19.56
C ASN A 112 13.92 -4.09 -19.08
N LEU A 113 13.84 -3.70 -17.79
CA LEU A 113 12.78 -2.94 -17.13
C LEU A 113 11.38 -3.34 -17.62
N GLN A 114 11.20 -4.62 -17.95
CA GLN A 114 9.95 -5.16 -18.46
C GLN A 114 9.05 -5.36 -17.24
N TRP A 115 8.00 -4.56 -17.19
CA TRP A 115 6.86 -4.64 -16.28
C TRP A 115 5.61 -5.02 -17.06
#